data_AF-A0A662TLS6-F1
#
_entry.id   AF-A0A662TLS6-F1
#
_cell.length_a   1.000
_cell.length_b   1.000
_cell.length_c   1.000
_cell.angle_alpha   90.00
_cell.angle_beta   90.00
_cell.angle_gamma   90.00
#
_symmetry.space_group_name_H-M   'P 1'
#
loop_
_entity.id
_entity.type
_entity.pdbx_description
1 polymer ?
#
loop_
_entity_poly.entity_id
_entity_poly.type
_entity_poly.pdbx_seq_one_letter_code
_entity_poly.pdbx_strand_id
1 'polypeptide(L)' 'RIMKRLGIADERDNYESLRAKLEAEIPPYQRMKTHLILIEFGRQICRARNPKCEGCPIKRYCEVRKNDFTMPNI' A
#
# COMPACT_ATOMS: atom_id res chain seq x y z
N ARG A 1 2.67 -4.70 -1.95
CA ARG A 1 3.38 -3.44 -2.32
C ARG A 1 2.86 -2.22 -1.57
N ILE A 2 1.61 -1.80 -1.78
CA ILE A 2 1.05 -0.59 -1.13
C ILE A 2 1.10 -0.73 0.39
N MET A 3 0.63 -1.87 0.92
CA MET A 3 0.68 -2.13 2.36
C MET A 3 2.11 -2.14 2.94
N LYS A 4 3.10 -2.64 2.19
CA LYS A 4 4.51 -2.55 2.60
C LYS A 4 5.00 -1.10 2.68
N ARG A 5 4.59 -0.25 1.73
CA ARG A 5 4.94 1.18 1.74
C ARG A 5 4.24 1.98 2.85
N LEU A 6 3.08 1.50 3.30
CA LEU A 6 2.32 2.09 4.40
C LEU A 6 2.76 1.58 5.77
N GLY A 7 3.75 0.69 5.86
CA GLY A 7 4.16 0.07 7.13
C GLY A 7 3.17 -0.96 7.68
N ILE A 8 2.13 -1.31 6.93
CA ILE A 8 1.08 -2.27 7.36
C ILE A 8 1.54 -3.72 7.16
N ALA A 9 2.32 -3.95 6.10
CA ALA A 9 2.84 -5.27 5.78
C ALA A 9 4.33 -5.33 6.09
N ASP A 10 4.72 -6.25 6.97
CA ASP A 10 6.10 -6.51 7.33
C ASP A 10 6.84 -7.26 6.22
N GLU A 11 8.18 -7.29 6.28
CA GLU A 11 8.98 -8.10 5.35
C GLU A 11 8.67 -9.61 5.46
N ARG A 12 8.29 -10.03 6.67
CA ARG A 12 7.94 -11.43 7.01
C ARG A 12 6.48 -11.78 6.70
N ASP A 13 5.64 -10.80 6.40
CA ASP A 13 4.25 -11.08 6.07
C ASP A 13 4.13 -11.80 4.74
N ASN A 14 3.47 -12.95 4.78
CA ASN A 14 3.04 -13.67 3.59
C ASN A 14 1.63 -13.17 3.17
N TYR A 15 1.11 -13.72 2.09
CA TYR A 15 -0.18 -13.28 1.55
C TYR A 15 -1.33 -13.46 2.55
N GLU A 16 -1.40 -14.63 3.21
CA GLU A 16 -2.48 -14.96 4.14
C GLU A 16 -2.39 -14.12 5.43
N SER A 17 -1.18 -13.90 5.97
CA SER A 17 -1.01 -13.08 7.18
C SER A 17 -1.40 -11.62 6.92
N LEU A 18 -0.97 -11.08 5.77
CA LEU A 18 -1.36 -9.73 5.37
C LEU A 18 -2.87 -9.62 5.14
N ARG A 19 -3.46 -10.62 4.49
CA ARG A 19 -4.90 -10.67 4.26
C ARG A 19 -5.66 -10.68 5.59
N ALA A 20 -5.26 -11.52 6.54
CA ALA A 20 -5.87 -11.59 7.86
C ALA A 20 -5.77 -10.26 8.61
N LYS A 21 -4.61 -9.58 8.59
CA LYS A 21 -4.43 -8.23 9.17
C LYS A 21 -5.42 -7.23 8.56
N LEU A 22 -5.55 -7.20 7.24
CA LEU A 22 -6.48 -6.31 6.56
C LEU A 22 -7.95 -6.65 6.85
N GLU A 23 -8.28 -7.93 6.89
CA GLU A 23 -9.64 -8.42 7.16
C GLU A 23 -10.09 -8.20 8.62
N ALA A 24 -9.14 -8.11 9.56
CA ALA A 24 -9.39 -7.76 10.95
C ALA A 24 -9.76 -6.28 11.11
N GLU A 25 -9.11 -5.39 10.35
CA GLU A 25 -9.36 -3.95 10.39
C GLU A 25 -10.53 -3.51 9.50
N ILE A 26 -10.80 -4.24 8.42
CA ILE A 26 -11.82 -3.87 7.41
C ILE A 26 -13.08 -4.72 7.58
N PRO A 27 -14.24 -4.09 7.88
CA PRO A 27 -15.51 -4.79 7.97
C PRO A 27 -15.84 -5.57 6.68
N PRO A 28 -16.46 -6.76 6.76
CA PRO A 28 -16.71 -7.63 5.61
C PRO A 28 -17.38 -6.93 4.42
N TYR A 29 -18.36 -6.06 4.69
CA TYR A 29 -19.10 -5.32 3.66
C TYR A 29 -18.27 -4.24 2.94
N GLN A 30 -17.14 -3.82 3.50
CA GLN A 30 -16.24 -2.84 2.88
C GLN A 30 -15.08 -3.49 2.13
N ARG A 31 -14.78 -4.77 2.37
CA ARG A 31 -13.57 -5.44 1.83
C ARG A 31 -13.43 -5.31 0.33
N MET A 32 -14.51 -5.58 -0.41
CA MET A 32 -14.50 -5.47 -1.87
C MET A 32 -14.23 -4.01 -2.30
N LYS A 33 -14.97 -3.05 -1.72
CA LYS A 33 -14.79 -1.62 -2.02
C LYS A 33 -13.35 -1.17 -1.75
N THR A 34 -12.79 -1.56 -0.60
CA THR A 34 -11.41 -1.27 -0.24
C THR A 34 -10.43 -1.89 -1.22
N HIS A 35 -10.65 -3.14 -1.66
CA HIS A 35 -9.82 -3.79 -2.66
C HIS A 35 -9.75 -2.99 -3.97
N LEU A 36 -10.90 -2.56 -4.51
CA LEU A 36 -10.93 -1.74 -5.73
C LEU A 36 -10.27 -0.37 -5.53
N ILE A 37 -10.52 0.28 -4.39
CA ILE A 37 -9.88 1.56 -4.06
C ILE A 37 -8.37 1.40 -4.02
N LEU A 38 -7.85 0.33 -3.42
CA LEU A 38 -6.41 0.06 -3.34
C LEU A 38 -5.80 -0.21 -4.72
N ILE A 39 -6.51 -0.92 -5.60
CA ILE A 39 -6.08 -1.12 -6.99
C ILE A 39 -5.97 0.23 -7.69
N GLU A 40 -7.03 1.04 -7.65
CA GLU A 40 -7.06 2.32 -8.34
C GLU A 40 -6.03 3.29 -7.77
N PHE A 41 -5.91 3.35 -6.44
CA PHE A 41 -4.90 4.12 -5.74
C PHE A 41 -3.49 3.71 -6.17
N GLY A 42 -3.23 2.41 -6.31
CA GLY A 42 -1.96 1.87 -6.80
C GLY A 42 -1.65 2.21 -8.25
N ARG A 43 -2.67 2.43 -9.10
CA ARG A 43 -2.52 2.81 -10.51
C ARG A 43 -2.40 4.31 -10.70
N GLN A 44 -3.14 5.11 -9.95
CA GLN A 44 -3.16 6.56 -10.12
C GLN A 44 -2.08 7.28 -9.30
N ILE A 45 -1.87 6.87 -8.05
CA ILE A 45 -1.06 7.60 -7.06
C ILE A 45 0.17 6.78 -6.66
N CYS A 46 -0.02 5.62 -6.02
CA CYS A 46 1.06 4.78 -5.49
C CYS A 46 1.61 3.80 -6.53
N ARG A 47 1.98 4.37 -7.69
CA ARG A 47 2.53 3.66 -8.86
C ARG A 47 3.81 2.91 -8.50
N ALA A 48 4.10 1.84 -9.23
CA ALA A 48 5.32 1.06 -9.03
C ALA A 48 6.56 1.94 -9.26
N ARG A 49 6.58 2.67 -10.38
CA ARG A 49 7.61 3.65 -10.76
C ARG A 49 7.06 5.07 -10.60
N ASN A 50 7.88 5.99 -10.10
CA ASN A 50 7.58 7.41 -9.88
C ASN A 50 6.18 7.66 -9.25
N PRO A 51 5.93 7.20 -8.01
CA PRO A 51 4.65 7.44 -7.34
C PRO A 51 4.42 8.94 -7.07
N LYS A 52 3.16 9.38 -7.18
CA LYS A 52 2.76 10.78 -6.97
C LYS A 52 2.64 11.11 -5.49
N CYS A 53 3.73 11.00 -4.74
CA CYS A 53 3.74 11.19 -3.28
C CYS A 53 3.41 12.62 -2.85
N GLU A 54 3.61 13.63 -3.70
CA GLU A 54 3.29 15.03 -3.39
C GLU A 54 1.79 15.27 -3.17
N GLY A 55 0.95 14.71 -4.05
CA GLY A 55 -0.51 14.81 -3.96
C GLY A 55 -1.17 13.60 -3.31
N CYS A 56 -0.40 12.76 -2.60
CA CYS A 56 -0.95 11.55 -2.00
C CYS A 56 -1.81 11.90 -0.76
N PRO A 57 -3.11 11.55 -0.74
CA PRO A 57 -4.01 11.90 0.35
C PRO A 57 -3.64 11.24 1.68
N ILE A 58 -2.92 10.11 1.62
CA ILE A 58 -2.47 9.35 2.79
C ILE A 58 -0.97 9.50 3.04
N LYS A 59 -0.32 10.51 2.46
CA LYS A 59 1.14 10.74 2.61
C LYS A 59 1.58 10.81 4.08
N ARG A 60 0.75 11.42 4.94
CA ARG A 60 1.04 11.54 6.38
C ARG A 60 1.10 10.21 7.13
N TYR A 61 0.51 9.16 6.57
CA TYR A 61 0.51 7.80 7.11
C TYR A 61 1.47 6.87 6.35
N CYS A 62 2.19 7.39 5.36
CA CYS A 62 3.13 6.61 4.58
C CYS A 62 4.51 6.73 5.22
N GLU A 63 5.06 5.61 5.67
CA GLU A 63 6.39 5.55 6.29
C GLU A 63 7.52 5.73 5.27
N VAL A 64 7.24 5.45 3.99
CA VAL A 64 8.21 5.60 2.89
C VAL A 64 8.30 7.05 2.42
N ARG A 65 9.51 7.64 2.47
CA ARG A 65 9.77 9.00 1.96
C ARG A 65 10.01 8.94 0.46
N LYS A 66 9.86 10.07 -0.26
CA LYS A 66 10.01 10.20 -1.73
C LYS A 66 11.29 9.57 -2.31
N ASN A 67 12.30 9.29 -1.49
CA ASN A 67 13.66 8.94 -1.90
C ASN A 67 14.01 7.45 -1.80
N ASP A 68 13.14 6.59 -1.23
CA ASP A 68 13.41 5.14 -1.12
C ASP A 68 13.07 4.35 -2.39
N PHE A 69 12.73 5.03 -3.49
CA PHE A 69 12.41 4.40 -4.78
C PHE A 69 13.64 4.11 -5.65
N THR A 70 14.87 4.20 -5.10
CA THR A 70 16.03 3.53 -5.68
C THR A 70 15.84 2.02 -5.51
N MET A 71 15.19 1.37 -6.47
CA MET A 71 15.46 -0.07 -6.64
C MET A 71 16.91 -0.19 -7.12
N PRO A 72 17.76 -0.98 -6.44
CA PRO A 72 18.87 -1.62 -7.13
C PRO A 72 18.25 -2.48 -8.24
N ASN A 73 18.77 -2.33 -9.45
CA ASN A 73 18.58 -3.30 -10.53
C ASN A 73 18.83 -4.71 -9.99
N ILE A 74 17.84 -5.59 -10.13
CA ILE A 74 18.06 -7.03 -10.28
C ILE A 74 17.40 -7.40 -11.60
#